data_AF-A0A8C5XCD3-F1
#
_entry.id   AF-A0A8C5XCD3-F1
#
_cell.length_a   1.000
_cell.length_b   1.000
_cell.length_c   1.000
_cell.angle_alpha   90.00
_cell.angle_beta   90.00
_cell.angle_gamma   90.00
#
_symmetry.space_group_name_H-M   'P 1'
#
loop_
_entity.id
_entity.type
_entity.pdbx_description
1 polymer ?
#
loop_
_entity_poly.entity_id
_entity_poly.type
_entity_poly.pdbx_seq_one_letter_code
_entity_poly.pdbx_strand_id
1 'polypeptide(L)'
;NNTFLKLVVAELNKNFSIFIIILYFSIYHRIFGLLLIFLDISLVIIDLVFTDKIYIPLGYRSVSLAIALFFFLELLLRVCVEGLAVFFRPLRLIIFMRLCLLARQKRLEQLTRRMVSGNKRRYTRGGFDLDLTYVTEHIIAMSFPSSGKQSWYRNPITEVARFLDSKHQGHYQVYNLCSEKEYDPKYFHYRVNRVMIDDHNVPTLHDMVEFSKDVDKWMSKDKENVVVIHCKGGKGRTGTMVCVCLITRGIFLTAQQSLRYFGQRRTNKTSSTKFQGVETPSQNRYVGYFEEVKHTYDWNLPPTKFLLLKKFIIYSIHGNGNGCDLTMQVIMKQSIIYSCSSSQNAKIFHDSESNRVIIHIFSCPPLCDDVKMQFFLSSPFLKKLYQGCPPAWLYLPRNELDKLHKPKAWKIYQPDFAVEIYFEE
;
A
#
# COMPACT_ATOMS: atom_id res chain seq x y z
N ASN A 1 71.16 3.05 24.49
CA ASN A 1 70.33 2.75 23.30
C ASN A 1 68.85 3.08 23.42
N ASN A 2 68.16 2.84 24.54
CA ASN A 2 66.70 3.08 24.62
C ASN A 2 66.28 4.58 24.72
N THR A 3 67.12 5.44 25.28
CA THR A 3 66.81 6.88 25.46
C THR A 3 66.94 7.65 24.15
N PHE A 4 67.95 7.33 23.33
CA PHE A 4 68.15 7.93 22.01
C PHE A 4 67.04 7.54 21.04
N LEU A 5 66.60 6.27 21.05
CA LEU A 5 65.48 5.82 20.22
C LEU A 5 64.17 6.50 20.62
N LYS A 6 63.91 6.69 21.92
CA LYS A 6 62.73 7.44 22.41
C LYS A 6 62.76 8.92 22.02
N LEU A 7 63.93 9.56 22.07
CA LEU A 7 64.13 10.94 21.61
C LEU A 7 63.93 11.06 20.10
N VAL A 8 64.51 10.16 19.30
CA VAL A 8 64.32 10.14 17.85
C VAL A 8 62.87 9.88 17.45
N VAL A 9 62.17 8.96 18.13
CA VAL A 9 60.73 8.73 17.91
C VAL A 9 59.89 9.93 18.34
N ALA A 10 60.24 10.60 19.44
CA ALA A 10 59.55 11.82 19.89
C ALA A 10 59.76 12.98 18.90
N GLU A 11 60.98 13.17 18.40
CA GLU A 11 61.32 14.21 17.43
C GLU A 11 60.69 13.93 16.06
N LEU A 12 60.65 12.67 15.62
CA LEU A 12 59.95 12.25 14.40
C LEU A 12 58.43 12.44 14.53
N ASN A 13 57.82 12.10 15.67
CA ASN A 13 56.39 12.36 15.93
C ASN A 13 56.08 13.85 15.98
N LYS A 14 57.00 14.66 16.51
CA LYS A 14 56.88 16.12 16.58
C LYS A 14 56.99 16.75 15.20
N ASN A 15 57.98 16.34 14.40
CA ASN A 15 58.17 16.80 13.02
C ASN A 15 57.03 16.33 12.11
N PHE A 16 56.52 15.12 12.29
CA PHE A 16 55.35 14.62 11.58
C PHE A 16 54.07 15.40 11.96
N SER A 17 53.88 15.72 13.25
CA SER A 17 52.79 16.58 13.70
C SER A 17 52.90 18.00 13.13
N ILE A 18 54.10 18.58 13.14
CA ILE A 18 54.35 19.93 12.60
C ILE A 18 54.11 19.95 11.09
N PHE A 19 54.58 18.94 10.36
CA PHE A 19 54.36 18.82 8.92
C PHE A 19 52.86 18.71 8.59
N ILE A 20 52.12 17.89 9.33
CA ILE A 20 50.65 17.81 9.20
C ILE A 20 50.00 19.17 9.50
N ILE A 21 50.43 19.86 10.57
CA ILE A 21 49.91 21.19 10.93
C ILE A 21 50.19 22.21 9.81
N ILE A 22 51.38 22.23 9.21
CA ILE A 22 51.73 23.16 8.12
C ILE A 22 50.90 22.89 6.86
N LEU A 23 50.78 21.62 6.46
CA LEU A 23 49.96 21.22 5.31
C LEU A 23 48.48 21.54 5.53
N TYR A 24 48.02 21.42 6.77
CA TYR A 24 46.66 21.68 7.21
C TYR A 24 46.31 23.18 7.29
N PHE A 25 47.24 23.99 7.79
CA PHE A 25 47.11 25.45 7.86
C PHE A 25 47.44 26.15 6.55
N SER A 26 47.92 25.41 5.54
CA SER A 26 48.12 25.90 4.19
C SER A 26 46.85 26.53 3.64
N ILE A 27 47.01 27.71 3.03
CA ILE A 27 45.92 28.46 2.42
C ILE A 27 45.18 27.62 1.35
N TYR A 28 45.92 26.73 0.66
CA TYR A 28 45.39 25.82 -0.35
C TYR A 28 44.43 24.78 0.26
N HIS A 29 44.72 24.24 1.45
CA HIS A 29 43.84 23.29 2.13
C HIS A 29 42.53 23.97 2.56
N ARG A 30 42.60 25.22 3.03
CA ARG A 30 41.43 26.02 3.37
C ARG A 30 40.56 26.34 2.15
N ILE A 31 41.17 26.77 1.05
CA ILE A 31 40.47 27.05 -0.22
C ILE A 31 39.81 25.77 -0.74
N PHE A 32 40.53 24.64 -0.73
CA PHE A 32 40.01 23.35 -1.15
C PHE A 32 38.82 22.89 -0.31
N GLY A 33 38.91 22.97 1.02
CA GLY A 33 37.79 22.67 1.92
C GLY A 33 36.58 23.57 1.66
N LEU A 34 36.79 24.86 1.38
CA LEU A 34 35.72 25.81 1.09
C LEU A 34 35.03 25.51 -0.26
N LEU A 35 35.80 25.13 -1.29
CA LEU A 35 35.26 24.64 -2.56
C LEU A 35 34.44 23.35 -2.38
N LEU A 36 34.91 22.42 -1.55
CA LEU A 36 34.17 21.21 -1.24
C LEU A 36 32.86 21.50 -0.48
N ILE A 37 32.80 22.55 0.34
CA ILE A 37 31.56 22.94 1.03
C ILE A 37 30.54 23.43 0.02
N PHE A 38 30.96 24.28 -0.92
CA PHE A 38 30.08 24.74 -2.00
C PHE A 38 29.62 23.60 -2.90
N LEU A 39 30.51 22.65 -3.22
CA LEU A 39 30.15 21.45 -3.93
C LEU A 39 29.12 20.66 -3.11
N ASP A 40 29.39 20.38 -1.84
CA ASP A 40 28.51 19.63 -0.94
C ASP A 40 27.13 20.28 -0.82
N ILE A 41 27.05 21.60 -0.63
CA ILE A 41 25.80 22.38 -0.60
C ILE A 41 25.07 22.30 -1.94
N SER A 42 25.79 22.45 -3.06
CA SER A 42 25.20 22.31 -4.40
C SER A 42 24.63 20.90 -4.59
N LEU A 43 25.31 19.87 -4.09
CA LEU A 43 24.81 18.50 -4.11
C LEU A 43 23.53 18.35 -3.26
N VAL A 44 23.43 19.02 -2.09
CA VAL A 44 22.16 19.06 -1.31
C VAL A 44 21.06 19.71 -2.12
N ILE A 45 21.32 20.87 -2.71
CA ILE A 45 20.31 21.63 -3.45
C ILE A 45 19.83 20.82 -4.63
N ILE A 46 20.73 20.16 -5.37
CA ILE A 46 20.37 19.26 -6.46
C ILE A 46 19.49 18.11 -5.94
N ASP A 47 19.86 17.49 -4.81
CA ASP A 47 19.06 16.42 -4.19
C ASP A 47 17.67 16.90 -3.76
N LEU A 48 17.56 18.15 -3.28
CA LEU A 48 16.31 18.78 -2.83
C LEU A 48 15.41 19.22 -4.00
N VAL A 49 16.00 19.65 -5.12
CA VAL A 49 15.28 20.22 -6.28
C VAL A 49 14.88 19.13 -7.27
N PHE A 50 15.75 18.15 -7.53
CA PHE A 50 15.53 17.14 -8.59
C PHE A 50 14.96 15.82 -8.08
N THR A 51 14.50 15.78 -6.83
CA THR A 51 14.07 14.56 -6.14
C THR A 51 12.95 13.81 -6.89
N ASP A 52 12.18 14.47 -7.76
CA ASP A 52 11.00 13.90 -8.44
C ASP A 52 11.26 13.16 -9.76
N LYS A 53 12.44 13.30 -10.41
CA LYS A 53 12.57 12.81 -11.80
C LYS A 53 13.79 11.97 -12.14
N ILE A 54 14.84 11.92 -11.31
CA ILE A 54 16.10 11.30 -11.73
C ILE A 54 16.60 10.32 -10.67
N TYR A 55 16.81 9.07 -11.08
CA TYR A 55 17.54 8.08 -10.31
C TYR A 55 18.98 8.58 -10.13
N ILE A 56 19.32 8.99 -8.90
CA ILE A 56 20.66 9.49 -8.58
C ILE A 56 21.65 8.32 -8.72
N PRO A 57 22.61 8.38 -9.66
CA PRO A 57 23.56 7.29 -9.91
C PRO A 57 24.37 6.94 -8.66
N LEU A 58 24.74 5.67 -8.50
CA LEU A 58 25.54 5.19 -7.36
C LEU A 58 26.84 6.00 -7.21
N GLY A 59 27.46 6.41 -8.33
CA GLY A 59 28.67 7.24 -8.33
C GLY A 59 28.50 8.59 -7.63
N TYR A 60 27.34 9.24 -7.78
CA TYR A 60 27.06 10.51 -7.11
C TYR A 60 26.96 10.35 -5.59
N ARG A 61 26.37 9.23 -5.14
CA ARG A 61 26.32 8.89 -3.71
C ARG A 61 27.70 8.58 -3.14
N SER A 62 28.55 7.91 -3.90
CA SER A 62 29.95 7.66 -3.52
C SER A 62 30.76 8.96 -3.41
N VAL A 63 30.56 9.90 -4.34
CA VAL A 63 31.20 11.22 -4.29
C VAL A 63 30.70 12.03 -3.09
N SER A 64 29.39 12.11 -2.88
CA SER A 64 28.83 12.81 -1.71
C SER A 64 29.31 12.18 -0.39
N LEU A 65 29.40 10.85 -0.31
CA LEU A 65 29.95 10.15 0.86
C LEU A 65 31.45 10.45 1.06
N ALA A 66 32.24 10.47 -0.01
CA ALA A 66 33.66 10.79 0.06
C ALA A 66 33.90 12.23 0.55
N ILE A 67 33.12 13.19 0.07
CA ILE A 67 33.15 14.59 0.51
C ILE A 67 32.78 14.68 1.99
N ALA A 68 31.72 13.99 2.40
CA ALA A 68 31.30 13.95 3.78
C ALA A 68 32.39 13.34 4.69
N LEU A 69 33.02 12.24 4.28
CA LEU A 69 34.12 11.59 5.01
C LEU A 69 35.37 12.47 5.09
N PHE A 70 35.70 13.22 4.04
CA PHE A 70 36.77 14.19 4.05
C PHE A 70 36.54 15.24 5.15
N PHE A 71 35.34 15.85 5.20
CA PHE A 71 35.02 16.81 6.24
C PHE A 71 34.95 16.21 7.64
N PHE A 72 34.54 14.94 7.77
CA PHE A 72 34.56 14.22 9.04
C PHE A 72 35.99 14.06 9.56
N LEU A 73 36.91 13.65 8.68
CA LEU A 73 38.32 13.51 9.02
C LEU A 73 38.94 14.86 9.37
N GLU A 74 38.59 15.91 8.61
CA GLU A 74 39.00 17.29 8.89
C GLU A 74 38.51 17.75 10.27
N LEU A 75 37.24 17.45 10.62
CA LEU A 75 36.66 17.75 11.92
C LEU A 75 37.39 17.03 13.06
N LEU A 76 37.66 15.74 12.91
CA LEU A 76 38.42 14.95 13.90
C LEU A 76 39.81 15.53 14.12
N LEU A 77 40.52 15.87 13.03
CA LEU A 77 41.86 16.47 13.11
C LEU A 77 41.85 17.79 13.89
N ARG A 78 40.87 18.66 13.65
CA ARG A 78 40.75 19.92 14.41
C ARG A 78 40.40 19.71 15.87
N VAL A 79 39.53 18.75 16.18
CA VAL A 79 39.23 18.42 17.58
C VAL A 79 40.49 17.94 18.30
N CYS A 80 41.36 17.18 17.63
CA CYS A 80 42.64 16.75 18.18
C CYS A 80 43.63 17.91 18.41
N VAL A 81 43.65 18.92 17.55
CA VAL A 81 44.62 20.04 17.61
C VAL A 81 44.12 21.21 18.47
N GLU A 82 42.86 21.59 18.33
CA GLU A 82 42.27 22.81 18.91
C GLU A 82 41.32 22.51 20.09
N GLY A 83 41.06 21.23 20.39
CA GLY A 83 40.16 20.79 21.47
C GLY A 83 38.67 20.79 21.09
N LEU A 84 37.81 20.31 22.02
CA LEU A 84 36.37 20.08 21.75
C LEU A 84 35.56 21.36 21.45
N ALA A 85 36.06 22.53 21.83
CA ALA A 85 35.35 23.81 21.68
C ALA A 85 35.03 24.14 20.21
N VAL A 86 35.80 23.60 19.26
CA VAL A 86 35.63 23.90 17.82
C VAL A 86 34.56 23.03 17.15
N PHE A 87 34.02 22.04 17.88
CA PHE A 87 32.89 21.23 17.43
C PHE A 87 31.59 22.04 17.34
N PHE A 88 31.41 23.05 18.19
CA PHE A 88 30.17 23.84 18.31
C PHE A 88 29.99 24.93 17.23
N ARG A 89 30.87 25.02 16.23
CA ARG A 89 30.63 25.95 15.11
C ARG A 89 29.46 25.43 14.25
N PRO A 90 28.46 26.28 13.94
CA PRO A 90 27.19 25.85 13.33
C PRO A 90 27.37 25.13 11.98
N LEU A 91 28.34 25.55 11.18
CA LEU A 91 28.65 24.92 9.88
C LEU A 91 29.11 23.46 10.02
N ARG A 92 29.79 23.11 11.12
CA ARG A 92 30.33 21.76 11.37
C ARG A 92 29.27 20.81 11.92
N LEU A 93 28.33 21.33 12.70
CA LEU A 93 27.15 20.58 13.13
C LEU A 93 26.29 20.16 11.94
N ILE A 94 26.17 21.00 10.90
CA ILE A 94 25.43 20.67 9.66
C ILE A 94 26.09 19.50 8.92
N ILE A 95 27.42 19.52 8.76
CA ILE A 95 28.17 18.44 8.11
C ILE A 95 28.08 17.14 8.91
N PHE A 96 28.25 17.20 10.24
CA PHE A 96 28.12 16.05 11.11
C PHE A 96 26.70 15.47 11.08
N MET A 97 25.67 16.33 11.14
CA MET A 97 24.27 15.95 10.94
C MET A 97 24.06 15.26 9.59
N ARG A 98 24.64 15.78 8.50
CA ARG A 98 24.55 15.19 7.17
C ARG A 98 25.20 13.81 7.08
N LEU A 99 26.38 13.63 7.67
CA LEU A 99 27.05 12.33 7.81
C LEU A 99 26.20 11.34 8.59
N CYS A 100 25.64 11.77 9.73
CA CYS A 100 24.73 10.94 10.52
C CYS A 100 23.47 10.56 9.73
N LEU A 101 22.90 11.48 8.94
CA LEU A 101 21.73 11.23 8.09
C LEU A 101 22.05 10.26 6.96
N LEU A 102 23.17 10.42 6.25
CA LEU A 102 23.63 9.53 5.17
C LEU A 102 23.95 8.12 5.72
N ALA A 103 24.67 8.04 6.84
CA ALA A 103 24.99 6.77 7.50
C ALA A 103 23.73 6.04 8.00
N ARG A 104 22.70 6.78 8.42
CA ARG A 104 21.42 6.23 8.90
C ARG A 104 20.36 6.11 7.82
N GLN A 105 20.60 6.58 6.60
CA GLN A 105 19.60 6.65 5.54
C GLN A 105 18.98 5.29 5.23
N LYS A 106 19.80 4.25 5.03
CA LYS A 106 19.32 2.87 4.81
C LYS A 106 18.46 2.36 5.98
N ARG A 107 18.84 2.69 7.22
CA ARG A 107 18.08 2.32 8.42
C ARG A 107 16.75 3.08 8.47
N LEU A 108 16.73 4.35 8.07
CA LEU A 108 15.53 5.19 8.02
C LEU A 108 14.56 4.69 6.93
N GLU A 109 15.05 4.36 5.73
CA GLU A 109 14.26 3.71 4.68
C GLU A 109 13.61 2.42 5.19
N GLN A 110 14.38 1.53 5.82
CA GLN A 110 13.83 0.30 6.40
C GLN A 110 12.75 0.58 7.46
N LEU A 111 12.97 1.55 8.33
CA LEU A 111 11.99 1.95 9.34
C LEU A 111 10.70 2.51 8.70
N THR A 112 10.82 3.38 7.69
CA THR A 112 9.64 3.93 6.98
C THR A 112 8.86 2.84 6.26
N ARG A 113 9.54 1.89 5.59
CA ARG A 113 8.88 0.72 4.98
C ARG A 113 8.14 -0.13 6.02
N ARG A 114 8.73 -0.34 7.20
CA ARG A 114 8.09 -1.08 8.31
C ARG A 114 6.86 -0.36 8.85
N MET A 115 6.93 0.96 9.03
CA MET A 115 5.78 1.78 9.43
C MET A 115 4.63 1.67 8.43
N VAL A 116 4.92 1.80 7.13
CA VAL A 116 3.90 1.71 6.06
C VAL A 116 3.29 0.31 5.97
N SER A 117 4.07 -0.74 6.21
CA SER A 117 3.52 -2.10 6.27
C SER A 117 2.74 -2.40 7.55
N GLY A 118 2.86 -1.58 8.61
CA GLY A 118 2.30 -1.89 9.92
C GLY A 118 2.72 -3.29 10.39
N ASN A 119 1.78 -4.06 10.94
CA ASN A 119 2.00 -5.44 11.41
C ASN A 119 1.74 -6.51 10.34
N LYS A 120 1.89 -6.20 9.06
CA LYS A 120 1.83 -7.22 8.00
C LYS A 120 3.07 -8.11 8.06
N ARG A 121 2.94 -9.40 7.72
CA ARG A 121 4.06 -10.35 7.72
C ARG A 121 5.02 -10.03 6.58
N ARG A 122 6.18 -9.44 6.90
CA ARG A 122 7.24 -9.12 5.93
C ARG A 122 8.16 -10.31 5.70
N TYR A 123 8.80 -10.36 4.54
CA TYR A 123 9.87 -11.30 4.25
C TYR A 123 11.22 -10.64 4.58
N THR A 124 11.90 -11.15 5.62
CA THR A 124 13.14 -10.56 6.17
C THR A 124 14.35 -11.51 6.12
N ARG A 125 14.36 -12.49 5.19
CA ARG A 125 15.39 -13.55 5.11
C ARG A 125 16.29 -13.35 3.90
N GLY A 126 17.50 -13.94 3.91
CA GLY A 126 18.39 -13.96 2.74
C GLY A 126 18.79 -12.57 2.21
N GLY A 127 18.91 -11.57 3.08
CA GLY A 127 19.25 -10.20 2.70
C GLY A 127 18.10 -9.39 2.08
N PHE A 128 16.87 -9.90 2.12
CA PHE A 128 15.67 -9.17 1.68
C PHE A 128 14.89 -8.62 2.88
N ASP A 129 14.30 -7.42 2.75
CA ASP A 129 13.29 -6.86 3.67
C ASP A 129 12.13 -6.29 2.84
N LEU A 130 11.18 -7.17 2.47
CA LEU A 130 10.08 -6.85 1.58
C LEU A 130 8.74 -7.04 2.29
N ASP A 131 7.79 -6.14 2.01
CA ASP A 131 6.38 -6.36 2.35
C ASP A 131 5.78 -7.37 1.36
N LEU A 132 6.14 -8.64 1.59
CA LEU A 132 5.86 -9.81 0.78
C LEU A 132 5.60 -10.99 1.74
N THR A 133 4.58 -11.77 1.45
CA THR A 133 4.16 -12.91 2.26
C THR A 133 3.87 -14.09 1.34
N TYR A 134 4.53 -15.23 1.58
CA TYR A 134 4.07 -16.51 1.08
C TYR A 134 2.78 -16.89 1.81
N VAL A 135 1.65 -16.80 1.11
CA VAL A 135 0.35 -17.24 1.65
C VAL A 135 0.33 -18.76 1.65
N THR A 136 0.77 -19.36 0.54
CA THR A 136 1.19 -20.76 0.41
C THR A 136 2.58 -20.79 -0.21
N GLU A 137 3.12 -21.97 -0.52
CA GLU A 137 4.41 -22.11 -1.22
C GLU A 137 4.36 -21.50 -2.63
N HIS A 138 3.21 -21.59 -3.31
CA HIS A 138 3.04 -21.17 -4.70
C HIS A 138 2.17 -19.90 -4.88
N ILE A 139 1.63 -19.33 -3.79
CA ILE A 139 0.82 -18.10 -3.82
C ILE A 139 1.46 -17.04 -2.93
N ILE A 140 1.91 -15.96 -3.54
CA ILE A 140 2.59 -14.84 -2.88
C ILE A 140 1.69 -13.61 -2.91
N ALA A 141 1.52 -12.98 -1.74
CA ALA A 141 0.87 -11.68 -1.60
C ALA A 141 1.91 -10.60 -1.27
N MET A 142 1.92 -9.48 -1.99
CA MET A 142 2.85 -8.37 -1.70
C MET A 142 2.19 -6.99 -1.82
N SER A 143 2.88 -5.98 -1.29
CA SER A 143 2.56 -4.57 -1.58
C SER A 143 3.16 -4.11 -2.91
N PHE A 144 2.66 -2.99 -3.43
CA PHE A 144 3.07 -2.45 -4.73
C PHE A 144 4.61 -2.32 -4.88
N PRO A 145 5.20 -2.91 -5.93
CA PRO A 145 6.61 -2.71 -6.26
C PRO A 145 6.77 -1.31 -6.88
N SER A 146 7.62 -0.50 -6.28
CA SER A 146 7.71 0.93 -6.54
C SER A 146 9.09 1.37 -7.00
N SER A 147 9.13 2.37 -7.86
CA SER A 147 10.33 3.06 -8.32
C SER A 147 10.40 4.48 -7.74
N GLY A 148 11.52 5.18 -7.97
CA GLY A 148 11.71 6.58 -7.56
C GLY A 148 11.52 6.82 -6.05
N LYS A 149 10.95 7.97 -5.67
CA LYS A 149 10.69 8.34 -4.27
C LYS A 149 9.85 7.31 -3.51
N GLN A 150 8.91 6.65 -4.18
CA GLN A 150 8.01 5.71 -3.51
C GLN A 150 8.75 4.49 -2.94
N SER A 151 9.90 4.13 -3.54
CA SER A 151 10.76 3.04 -3.06
C SER A 151 11.37 3.30 -1.67
N TRP A 152 11.38 4.54 -1.19
CA TRP A 152 11.81 4.85 0.18
C TRP A 152 10.91 4.21 1.23
N TYR A 153 9.60 4.21 1.00
CA TYR A 153 8.60 3.78 1.98
C TYR A 153 7.77 2.57 1.53
N ARG A 154 8.01 2.05 0.31
CA ARG A 154 7.43 0.81 -0.24
C ARG A 154 8.52 -0.13 -0.73
N ASN A 155 8.11 -1.29 -1.25
CA ASN A 155 9.03 -2.26 -1.84
C ASN A 155 9.73 -1.62 -3.06
N PRO A 156 11.08 -1.56 -3.10
CA PRO A 156 11.78 -1.19 -4.33
C PRO A 156 11.55 -2.25 -5.40
N ILE A 157 11.11 -1.85 -6.60
CA ILE A 157 10.79 -2.79 -7.68
C ILE A 157 11.99 -3.65 -8.09
N THR A 158 13.20 -3.08 -8.06
CA THR A 158 14.45 -3.80 -8.34
C THR A 158 14.73 -4.88 -7.31
N GLU A 159 14.42 -4.65 -6.03
CA GLU A 159 14.58 -5.67 -4.98
C GLU A 159 13.51 -6.76 -5.08
N VAL A 160 12.30 -6.43 -5.51
CA VAL A 160 11.25 -7.42 -5.79
C VAL A 160 11.63 -8.27 -6.99
N ALA A 161 12.12 -7.66 -8.08
CA ALA A 161 12.63 -8.40 -9.24
C ALA A 161 13.79 -9.31 -8.86
N ARG A 162 14.80 -8.79 -8.14
CA ARG A 162 15.92 -9.58 -7.60
C ARG A 162 15.45 -10.75 -6.75
N PHE A 163 14.44 -10.53 -5.91
CA PHE A 163 13.85 -11.56 -5.08
C PHE A 163 13.23 -12.67 -5.94
N LEU A 164 12.34 -12.31 -6.86
CA LEU A 164 11.61 -13.27 -7.70
C LEU A 164 12.55 -14.03 -8.64
N ASP A 165 13.51 -13.36 -9.26
CA ASP A 165 14.53 -14.00 -10.10
C ASP A 165 15.39 -14.96 -9.26
N SER A 166 15.86 -14.56 -8.08
CA SER A 166 16.69 -15.43 -7.24
C SER A 166 15.97 -16.66 -6.67
N LYS A 167 14.64 -16.60 -6.51
CA LYS A 167 13.86 -17.66 -5.85
C LYS A 167 13.02 -18.49 -6.81
N HIS A 168 12.59 -17.90 -7.93
CA HIS A 168 11.58 -18.44 -8.84
C HIS A 168 11.95 -18.11 -10.30
N GLN A 169 13.24 -18.14 -10.66
CA GLN A 169 13.73 -17.80 -12.00
C GLN A 169 12.89 -18.51 -13.08
N GLY A 170 12.18 -17.75 -13.92
CA GLY A 170 11.33 -18.32 -14.98
C GLY A 170 9.99 -18.91 -14.51
N HIS A 171 9.78 -19.08 -13.21
CA HIS A 171 8.62 -19.76 -12.60
C HIS A 171 7.68 -18.82 -11.85
N TYR A 172 7.66 -17.52 -12.15
CA TYR A 172 6.69 -16.60 -11.54
C TYR A 172 5.88 -15.79 -12.57
N GLN A 173 4.61 -15.52 -12.23
CA GLN A 173 3.74 -14.58 -12.92
C GLN A 173 3.14 -13.57 -11.93
N VAL A 174 3.19 -12.28 -12.28
CA VAL A 174 2.77 -11.17 -11.43
C VAL A 174 1.39 -10.67 -11.84
N TYR A 175 0.52 -10.44 -10.86
CA TYR A 175 -0.81 -9.87 -11.05
C TYR A 175 -0.91 -8.52 -10.34
N ASN A 176 -0.99 -7.45 -11.14
CA ASN A 176 -1.19 -6.08 -10.68
C ASN A 176 -2.68 -5.74 -10.64
N LEU A 177 -3.22 -5.60 -9.41
CA LEU A 177 -4.63 -5.31 -9.18
C LEU A 177 -4.97 -3.80 -9.12
N CYS A 178 -4.02 -2.93 -9.46
CA CYS A 178 -4.23 -1.48 -9.42
C CYS A 178 -4.82 -0.96 -10.74
N SER A 179 -6.00 -0.35 -10.67
CA SER A 179 -6.48 0.53 -11.75
C SER A 179 -5.66 1.82 -11.81
N GLU A 180 -5.19 2.30 -10.67
CA GLU A 180 -4.60 3.64 -10.52
C GLU A 180 -3.07 3.69 -10.66
N LYS A 181 -2.40 2.54 -10.81
CA LYS A 181 -0.93 2.45 -10.84
C LYS A 181 -0.40 1.33 -11.73
N GLU A 182 0.69 1.64 -12.39
CA GLU A 182 1.48 0.72 -13.21
C GLU A 182 2.98 0.97 -13.05
N TYR A 183 3.77 0.09 -13.66
CA TYR A 183 5.23 0.15 -13.73
C TYR A 183 5.66 -0.56 -15.01
N ASP A 184 6.92 -0.36 -15.43
CA ASP A 184 7.48 -1.04 -16.60
C ASP A 184 7.48 -2.57 -16.38
N PRO A 185 6.74 -3.36 -17.20
CA PRO A 185 6.68 -4.81 -17.05
C PRO A 185 8.01 -5.51 -17.35
N LYS A 186 8.99 -4.82 -17.96
CA LYS A 186 10.33 -5.35 -18.22
C LYS A 186 11.04 -5.80 -16.95
N TYR A 187 10.79 -5.16 -15.80
CA TYR A 187 11.34 -5.59 -14.50
C TYR A 187 10.96 -7.04 -14.14
N PHE A 188 9.88 -7.55 -14.73
CA PHE A 188 9.37 -8.89 -14.46
C PHE A 188 9.32 -9.75 -15.74
N HIS A 189 10.21 -9.47 -16.70
CA HIS A 189 10.33 -10.22 -17.96
C HIS A 189 8.99 -10.32 -18.72
N TYR A 190 8.19 -9.25 -18.66
CA TYR A 190 6.86 -9.17 -19.28
C TYR A 190 5.84 -10.23 -18.78
N ARG A 191 6.10 -10.89 -17.64
CA ARG A 191 5.15 -11.80 -16.97
C ARG A 191 4.25 -11.06 -15.98
N VAL A 192 3.57 -10.01 -16.46
CA VAL A 192 2.69 -9.16 -15.64
C VAL A 192 1.31 -9.06 -16.27
N ASN A 193 0.30 -9.57 -15.56
CA ASN A 193 -1.10 -9.42 -15.92
C ASN A 193 -1.78 -8.38 -15.02
N ARG A 194 -2.81 -7.71 -15.55
CA ARG A 194 -3.52 -6.64 -14.84
C ARG A 194 -4.99 -7.00 -14.66
N VAL A 195 -5.50 -6.71 -13.47
CA VAL A 195 -6.93 -6.72 -13.17
C VAL A 195 -7.27 -5.36 -12.59
N MET A 196 -8.13 -4.60 -13.26
CA MET A 196 -8.35 -3.19 -12.94
C MET A 196 -9.33 -3.02 -11.78
N ILE A 197 -8.81 -3.07 -10.54
CA ILE A 197 -9.65 -2.95 -9.33
C ILE A 197 -9.36 -1.61 -8.64
N ASP A 198 -10.38 -0.75 -8.56
CA ASP A 198 -10.29 0.52 -7.86
C ASP A 198 -10.01 0.35 -6.36
N ASP A 199 -9.29 1.30 -5.77
CA ASP A 199 -8.92 1.24 -4.36
C ASP A 199 -10.16 1.20 -3.44
N HIS A 200 -10.17 0.22 -2.53
CA HIS A 200 -11.31 -0.09 -1.66
C HIS A 200 -12.61 -0.40 -2.42
N ASN A 201 -12.54 -1.02 -3.60
CA ASN A 201 -13.66 -1.68 -4.28
C ASN A 201 -13.30 -3.17 -4.49
N VAL A 202 -14.11 -3.83 -5.31
CA VAL A 202 -14.01 -5.25 -5.69
C VAL A 202 -13.91 -5.35 -7.23
N PRO A 203 -13.38 -6.46 -7.76
CA PRO A 203 -13.45 -6.77 -9.19
C PRO A 203 -14.89 -7.09 -9.62
N THR A 204 -15.16 -7.16 -10.93
CA THR A 204 -16.39 -7.79 -11.42
C THR A 204 -16.33 -9.30 -11.20
N LEU A 205 -17.49 -9.98 -11.13
CA LEU A 205 -17.48 -11.45 -11.06
C LEU A 205 -16.84 -12.08 -12.30
N HIS A 206 -17.06 -11.48 -13.47
CA HIS A 206 -16.41 -11.87 -14.71
C HIS A 206 -14.87 -11.82 -14.58
N ASP A 207 -14.32 -10.71 -14.08
CA ASP A 207 -12.87 -10.58 -13.89
C ASP A 207 -12.30 -11.62 -12.92
N MET A 208 -13.07 -12.04 -11.90
CA MET A 208 -12.64 -13.08 -10.96
C MET A 208 -12.54 -14.46 -11.64
N VAL A 209 -13.46 -14.76 -12.55
CA VAL A 209 -13.46 -15.99 -13.34
C VAL A 209 -12.29 -15.99 -14.33
N GLU A 210 -12.11 -14.92 -15.10
CA GLU A 210 -11.02 -14.80 -16.07
C GLU A 210 -9.64 -14.85 -15.39
N PHE A 211 -9.49 -14.15 -14.26
CA PHE A 211 -8.30 -14.25 -13.43
C PHE A 211 -8.04 -15.69 -12.98
N SER A 212 -9.08 -16.43 -12.57
CA SER A 212 -8.93 -17.81 -12.10
C SER A 212 -8.48 -18.76 -13.21
N LYS A 213 -9.03 -18.60 -14.43
CA LYS A 213 -8.61 -19.36 -15.62
C LYS A 213 -7.15 -19.09 -15.96
N ASP A 214 -6.72 -17.83 -15.92
CA ASP A 214 -5.33 -17.45 -16.21
C ASP A 214 -4.35 -17.98 -15.14
N VAL A 215 -4.72 -17.89 -13.86
CA VAL A 215 -3.96 -18.50 -12.76
C VAL A 215 -3.83 -20.01 -12.95
N ASP A 216 -4.92 -20.70 -13.22
CA ASP A 216 -4.88 -22.16 -13.35
C ASP A 216 -4.08 -22.60 -14.58
N LYS A 217 -4.22 -21.87 -15.71
CA LYS A 217 -3.40 -22.05 -16.90
C LYS A 217 -1.91 -21.87 -16.62
N TRP A 218 -1.52 -20.84 -15.86
CA TRP A 218 -0.13 -20.62 -15.49
C TRP A 218 0.40 -21.72 -14.57
N MET A 219 -0.34 -22.01 -13.50
CA MET A 219 0.03 -22.98 -12.47
C MET A 219 0.08 -24.42 -13.00
N SER A 220 -0.64 -24.73 -14.09
CA SER A 220 -0.63 -26.06 -14.71
C SER A 220 0.55 -26.30 -15.66
N LYS A 221 1.30 -25.25 -16.05
CA LYS A 221 2.45 -25.40 -16.95
C LYS A 221 3.65 -26.05 -16.28
N ASP A 222 3.86 -25.81 -15.00
CA ASP A 222 4.97 -26.33 -14.23
C ASP A 222 4.59 -26.37 -12.74
N LYS A 223 4.99 -27.43 -12.03
CA LYS A 223 4.75 -27.59 -10.59
C LYS A 223 5.48 -26.56 -9.73
N GLU A 224 6.59 -26.01 -10.22
CA GLU A 224 7.37 -24.98 -9.52
C GLU A 224 6.79 -23.57 -9.73
N ASN A 225 5.78 -23.42 -10.59
CA ASN A 225 5.21 -22.11 -10.89
C ASN A 225 4.55 -21.49 -9.68
N VAL A 226 4.78 -20.19 -9.50
CA VAL A 226 4.17 -19.37 -8.46
C VAL A 226 3.43 -18.18 -9.04
N VAL A 227 2.37 -17.77 -8.35
CA VAL A 227 1.64 -16.53 -8.65
C VAL A 227 1.93 -15.47 -7.60
N VAL A 228 2.19 -14.25 -8.06
CA VAL A 228 2.51 -13.10 -7.21
C VAL A 228 1.43 -12.05 -7.37
N ILE A 229 0.59 -11.87 -6.36
CA ILE A 229 -0.58 -11.00 -6.42
C ILE A 229 -0.33 -9.76 -5.58
N HIS A 230 -0.54 -8.58 -6.15
CA HIS A 230 -0.36 -7.34 -5.42
C HIS A 230 -1.36 -6.26 -5.81
N CYS A 231 -1.56 -5.32 -4.91
CA CYS A 231 -2.24 -4.05 -5.17
C CYS A 231 -1.38 -2.93 -4.59
N LYS A 232 -1.98 -1.78 -4.26
CA LYS A 232 -1.30 -0.75 -3.47
C LYS A 232 -0.89 -1.33 -2.10
N GLY A 233 -1.83 -1.69 -1.24
CA GLY A 233 -1.54 -2.09 0.14
C GLY A 233 -1.12 -3.54 0.34
N GLY A 234 -1.35 -4.44 -0.62
CA GLY A 234 -1.18 -5.88 -0.40
C GLY A 234 -2.12 -6.40 0.70
N LYS A 235 -3.36 -5.89 0.75
CA LYS A 235 -4.36 -6.14 1.81
C LYS A 235 -5.74 -6.49 1.23
N GLY A 236 -6.61 -5.50 0.99
CA GLY A 236 -8.01 -5.72 0.57
C GLY A 236 -8.12 -6.41 -0.79
N ARG A 237 -7.84 -5.68 -1.88
CA ARG A 237 -7.85 -6.21 -3.26
C ARG A 237 -7.03 -7.49 -3.42
N THR A 238 -5.79 -7.47 -2.89
CA THR A 238 -4.90 -8.64 -2.91
C THR A 238 -5.50 -9.83 -2.17
N GLY A 239 -6.07 -9.61 -0.98
CA GLY A 239 -6.69 -10.66 -0.21
C GLY A 239 -7.90 -11.27 -0.91
N THR A 240 -8.74 -10.44 -1.54
CA THR A 240 -9.87 -10.92 -2.35
C THR A 240 -9.39 -11.88 -3.43
N MET A 241 -8.42 -11.47 -4.26
CA MET A 241 -7.93 -12.30 -5.36
C MET A 241 -7.07 -13.49 -4.91
N VAL A 242 -6.39 -13.39 -3.76
CA VAL A 242 -5.71 -14.54 -3.15
C VAL A 242 -6.73 -15.57 -2.66
N CYS A 243 -7.82 -15.15 -2.02
CA CYS A 243 -8.89 -16.05 -1.60
C CYS A 243 -9.55 -16.75 -2.79
N VAL A 244 -9.77 -16.02 -3.89
CA VAL A 244 -10.15 -16.60 -5.18
C VAL A 244 -9.17 -17.67 -5.63
N CYS A 245 -7.86 -17.41 -5.65
CA CYS A 245 -6.86 -18.44 -6.00
C CYS A 245 -6.93 -19.67 -5.09
N LEU A 246 -7.08 -19.46 -3.78
CA LEU A 246 -7.15 -20.56 -2.81
C LEU A 246 -8.38 -21.45 -3.05
N ILE A 247 -9.54 -20.84 -3.35
CA ILE A 247 -10.76 -21.55 -3.70
C ILE A 247 -10.59 -22.24 -5.05
N THR A 248 -10.11 -21.54 -6.07
CA THR A 248 -9.84 -22.08 -7.42
C THR A 248 -9.02 -23.35 -7.37
N ARG A 249 -7.91 -23.33 -6.63
CA ARG A 249 -6.99 -24.47 -6.47
C ARG A 249 -7.48 -25.57 -5.51
N GLY A 250 -8.68 -25.44 -4.95
CA GLY A 250 -9.26 -26.44 -4.05
C GLY A 250 -8.59 -26.53 -2.69
N ILE A 251 -7.79 -25.53 -2.30
CA ILE A 251 -7.10 -25.50 -0.98
C ILE A 251 -8.11 -25.24 0.13
N PHE A 252 -9.13 -24.43 -0.15
CA PHE A 252 -10.29 -24.25 0.72
C PHE A 252 -11.56 -24.38 -0.11
N LEU A 253 -12.60 -24.94 0.50
CA LEU A 253 -13.91 -25.10 -0.14
C LEU A 253 -14.82 -23.89 0.14
N THR A 254 -14.54 -23.09 1.16
CA THR A 254 -15.39 -21.95 1.54
C THR A 254 -14.66 -20.62 1.58
N ALA A 255 -15.37 -19.54 1.27
CA ALA A 255 -14.94 -18.16 1.38
C ALA A 255 -14.51 -17.84 2.81
N GLN A 256 -15.27 -18.29 3.80
CA GLN A 256 -14.95 -18.04 5.21
C GLN A 256 -13.59 -18.62 5.62
N GLN A 257 -13.29 -19.86 5.20
CA GLN A 257 -12.01 -20.51 5.49
C GLN A 257 -10.85 -19.79 4.80
N SER A 258 -11.00 -19.47 3.51
CA SER A 258 -9.96 -18.80 2.73
C SER A 258 -9.66 -17.39 3.25
N LEU A 259 -10.70 -16.61 3.58
CA LEU A 259 -10.59 -15.26 4.16
C LEU A 259 -9.87 -15.28 5.51
N ARG A 260 -10.26 -16.21 6.39
CA ARG A 260 -9.63 -16.39 7.71
C ARG A 260 -8.17 -16.78 7.57
N TYR A 261 -7.87 -17.74 6.69
CA TYR A 261 -6.52 -18.20 6.43
C TYR A 261 -5.62 -17.08 5.89
N PHE A 262 -6.07 -16.37 4.85
CA PHE A 262 -5.32 -15.25 4.29
C PHE A 262 -5.00 -14.20 5.36
N GLY A 263 -6.01 -13.80 6.15
CA GLY A 263 -5.80 -12.84 7.22
C GLY A 263 -4.80 -13.30 8.28
N GLN A 264 -4.81 -14.59 8.65
CA GLN A 264 -3.83 -15.16 9.58
C GLN A 264 -2.41 -15.21 9.00
N ARG A 265 -2.28 -15.54 7.70
CA ARG A 265 -0.96 -15.57 7.02
C ARG A 265 -0.41 -14.17 6.83
N ARG A 266 -1.25 -13.21 6.49
CA ARG A 266 -0.86 -11.82 6.22
C ARG A 266 -0.58 -11.00 7.48
N THR A 267 -1.17 -11.36 8.61
CA THR A 267 -1.00 -10.66 9.89
C THR A 267 0.17 -11.24 10.69
N ASN A 268 1.08 -10.37 11.13
CA ASN A 268 2.02 -10.71 12.18
C ASN A 268 1.43 -10.32 13.55
N LYS A 269 0.97 -11.34 14.31
CA LYS A 269 0.34 -11.14 15.62
C LYS A 269 1.32 -10.74 16.72
N THR A 270 2.63 -10.91 16.53
CA THR A 270 3.62 -10.52 17.55
C THR A 270 3.81 -9.01 17.66
N SER A 271 3.44 -8.25 16.62
CA SER A 271 3.67 -6.80 16.56
C SER A 271 2.42 -5.96 16.83
N SER A 272 1.22 -6.52 16.67
CA SER A 272 -0.06 -5.85 16.94
C SER A 272 -1.22 -6.84 16.82
N THR A 273 -2.33 -6.56 17.52
CA THR A 273 -3.62 -7.27 17.41
C THR A 273 -4.41 -6.90 16.15
N LYS A 274 -3.98 -5.89 15.40
CA LYS A 274 -4.70 -5.41 14.20
C LYS A 274 -4.73 -6.46 13.10
N PHE A 275 -5.92 -6.87 12.68
CA PHE A 275 -6.11 -7.83 11.59
C PHE A 275 -5.78 -7.22 10.21
N GLN A 276 -4.98 -7.95 9.41
CA GLN A 276 -4.49 -7.54 8.09
C GLN A 276 -5.05 -8.37 6.92
N GLY A 277 -6.24 -8.99 7.10
CA GLY A 277 -6.95 -9.68 6.02
C GLY A 277 -7.69 -8.72 5.07
N VAL A 278 -8.67 -9.27 4.34
CA VAL A 278 -9.56 -8.52 3.46
C VAL A 278 -10.27 -7.40 4.23
N GLU A 279 -10.43 -6.23 3.59
CA GLU A 279 -10.71 -4.99 4.32
C GLU A 279 -12.18 -4.62 4.37
N THR A 280 -12.93 -4.79 3.29
CA THR A 280 -14.32 -4.32 3.22
C THR A 280 -15.32 -5.47 3.19
N PRO A 281 -16.54 -5.30 3.75
CA PRO A 281 -17.61 -6.27 3.63
C PRO A 281 -17.92 -6.63 2.17
N SER A 282 -17.93 -5.65 1.26
CA SER A 282 -18.14 -5.94 -0.17
C SER A 282 -17.05 -6.87 -0.73
N GLN A 283 -15.78 -6.69 -0.33
CA GLN A 283 -14.71 -7.60 -0.71
C GLN A 283 -14.90 -9.02 -0.17
N ASN A 284 -15.40 -9.17 1.07
CA ASN A 284 -15.71 -10.49 1.62
C ASN A 284 -16.89 -11.14 0.89
N ARG A 285 -17.93 -10.35 0.58
CA ARG A 285 -19.13 -10.79 -0.16
C ARG A 285 -18.75 -11.33 -1.54
N TYR A 286 -17.85 -10.66 -2.26
CA TYR A 286 -17.40 -11.10 -3.58
C TYR A 286 -16.63 -12.43 -3.55
N VAL A 287 -15.91 -12.72 -2.47
CA VAL A 287 -15.31 -14.05 -2.30
C VAL A 287 -16.39 -15.12 -2.13
N GLY A 288 -17.48 -14.80 -1.40
CA GLY A 288 -18.66 -15.68 -1.29
C GLY A 288 -19.39 -15.87 -2.62
N TYR A 289 -19.60 -14.80 -3.39
CA TYR A 289 -20.17 -14.93 -4.73
C TYR A 289 -19.30 -15.76 -5.66
N PHE A 290 -17.97 -15.64 -5.58
CA PHE A 290 -17.08 -16.48 -6.36
C PHE A 290 -17.12 -17.96 -5.92
N GLU A 291 -17.28 -18.23 -4.63
CA GLU A 291 -17.54 -19.59 -4.12
C GLU A 291 -18.80 -20.18 -4.78
N GLU A 292 -19.91 -19.43 -4.85
CA GLU A 292 -21.13 -19.85 -5.54
C GLU A 292 -20.90 -20.05 -7.05
N VAL A 293 -20.21 -19.12 -7.72
CA VAL A 293 -19.85 -19.26 -9.14
C VAL A 293 -19.11 -20.58 -9.39
N LYS A 294 -18.15 -20.92 -8.54
CA LYS A 294 -17.39 -22.16 -8.68
C LYS A 294 -18.25 -23.40 -8.38
N HIS A 295 -18.96 -23.42 -7.25
CA HIS A 295 -19.57 -24.65 -6.73
C HIS A 295 -21.01 -24.87 -7.18
N THR A 296 -21.79 -23.79 -7.32
CA THR A 296 -23.21 -23.85 -7.70
C THR A 296 -23.39 -23.69 -9.20
N TYR A 297 -22.62 -22.80 -9.83
CA TYR A 297 -22.74 -22.51 -11.27
C TYR A 297 -21.67 -23.18 -12.13
N ASP A 298 -20.84 -24.05 -11.55
CA ASP A 298 -19.77 -24.79 -12.24
C ASP A 298 -18.92 -23.90 -13.14
N TRP A 299 -18.36 -22.83 -12.56
CA TRP A 299 -17.52 -21.82 -13.23
C TRP A 299 -18.24 -20.90 -14.22
N ASN A 300 -19.54 -21.09 -14.43
CA ASN A 300 -20.33 -20.20 -15.26
C ASN A 300 -20.81 -19.00 -14.44
N LEU A 301 -20.93 -17.85 -15.10
CA LEU A 301 -21.58 -16.71 -14.48
C LEU A 301 -23.08 -17.02 -14.29
N PRO A 302 -23.68 -16.58 -13.17
CA PRO A 302 -25.13 -16.66 -12.99
C PRO A 302 -25.86 -15.99 -14.16
N PRO A 303 -27.06 -16.46 -14.53
CA PRO A 303 -27.86 -15.79 -15.56
C PRO A 303 -28.10 -14.33 -15.22
N THR A 304 -27.94 -13.45 -16.21
CA THR A 304 -28.21 -12.02 -16.04
C THR A 304 -29.67 -11.79 -15.66
N LYS A 305 -29.87 -11.09 -14.54
CA LYS A 305 -31.18 -10.58 -14.13
C LYS A 305 -31.22 -9.06 -14.28
N PHE A 306 -32.36 -8.56 -14.75
CA PHE A 306 -32.65 -7.13 -14.77
C PHE A 306 -33.57 -6.83 -13.61
N LEU A 307 -33.20 -5.85 -12.79
CA LEU A 307 -33.96 -5.46 -11.60
C LEU A 307 -34.23 -3.96 -11.61
N LEU A 308 -35.48 -3.59 -11.37
CA LEU A 308 -35.91 -2.22 -11.17
C LEU A 308 -35.83 -1.85 -9.68
N LEU A 309 -34.99 -0.87 -9.36
CA LEU A 309 -34.86 -0.36 -8.00
C LEU A 309 -36.10 0.46 -7.59
N LYS A 310 -36.78 0.05 -6.52
CA LYS A 310 -38.05 0.67 -6.09
C LYS A 310 -37.95 1.53 -4.85
N LYS A 311 -37.32 1.00 -3.79
CA LYS A 311 -37.18 1.74 -2.54
C LYS A 311 -36.01 1.27 -1.71
N PHE A 312 -35.55 2.16 -0.83
CA PHE A 312 -34.68 1.85 0.29
C PHE A 312 -35.42 2.06 1.60
N ILE A 313 -35.09 1.26 2.60
CA ILE A 313 -35.43 1.51 3.99
C ILE A 313 -34.13 1.58 4.77
N ILE A 314 -33.87 2.72 5.40
CA ILE A 314 -32.71 2.92 6.27
C ILE A 314 -33.21 2.93 7.70
N TYR A 315 -32.66 2.03 8.50
CA TYR A 315 -33.00 1.86 9.90
C TYR A 315 -32.05 2.64 10.80
N SER A 316 -32.56 3.15 11.92
CA SER A 316 -31.79 3.71 13.03
C SER A 316 -30.98 4.95 12.63
N ILE A 317 -31.65 5.93 12.02
CA ILE A 317 -31.06 7.25 11.72
C ILE A 317 -31.19 8.14 12.95
N HIS A 318 -30.14 8.19 13.77
CA HIS A 318 -30.11 9.04 14.95
C HIS A 318 -29.64 10.47 14.64
N GLY A 319 -30.26 11.47 15.29
CA GLY A 319 -29.94 12.91 15.15
C GLY A 319 -31.07 13.71 14.51
N ASN A 320 -30.79 14.93 14.02
CA ASN A 320 -31.73 15.72 13.21
C ASN A 320 -31.91 15.19 11.76
N GLY A 321 -31.47 13.95 11.50
CA GLY A 321 -31.47 13.37 10.17
C GLY A 321 -32.84 12.82 9.81
N ASN A 322 -33.62 13.58 9.06
CA ASN A 322 -34.85 13.10 8.41
C ASN A 322 -34.59 12.41 7.06
N GLY A 323 -33.30 12.23 6.71
CA GLY A 323 -32.86 11.68 5.43
C GLY A 323 -32.93 12.67 4.26
N CYS A 324 -33.41 13.90 4.45
CA CYS A 324 -33.53 14.88 3.37
C CYS A 324 -32.17 15.37 2.83
N ASP A 325 -31.10 15.23 3.62
CA ASP A 325 -29.73 15.57 3.26
C ASP A 325 -28.98 14.40 2.57
N LEU A 326 -29.66 13.27 2.38
CA LEU A 326 -29.13 12.09 1.73
C LEU A 326 -29.23 12.23 0.21
N THR A 327 -28.10 12.00 -0.45
CA THR A 327 -28.03 11.82 -1.90
C THR A 327 -27.49 10.44 -2.20
N MET A 328 -27.98 9.82 -3.27
CA MET A 328 -27.55 8.49 -3.70
C MET A 328 -27.12 8.52 -5.16
N GLN A 329 -26.07 7.76 -5.47
CA GLN A 329 -25.64 7.45 -6.83
C GLN A 329 -25.65 5.94 -7.04
N VAL A 330 -26.07 5.51 -8.22
CA VAL A 330 -25.96 4.13 -8.69
C VAL A 330 -24.95 4.09 -9.82
N ILE A 331 -23.99 3.19 -9.70
CA ILE A 331 -22.85 3.01 -10.58
C ILE A 331 -22.90 1.58 -11.11
N MET A 332 -22.90 1.43 -12.43
CA MET A 332 -22.90 0.15 -13.11
C MET A 332 -21.91 0.25 -14.28
N LYS A 333 -21.15 -0.82 -14.54
CA LYS A 333 -20.12 -0.82 -15.60
C LYS A 333 -19.17 0.40 -15.51
N GLN A 334 -18.75 0.73 -14.28
CA GLN A 334 -17.85 1.86 -13.97
C GLN A 334 -18.39 3.26 -14.32
N SER A 335 -19.68 3.40 -14.63
CA SER A 335 -20.33 4.68 -14.94
C SER A 335 -21.46 4.99 -13.96
N ILE A 336 -21.67 6.26 -13.62
CA ILE A 336 -22.85 6.68 -12.85
C ILE A 336 -24.04 6.63 -13.80
N ILE A 337 -24.95 5.70 -13.56
CA ILE A 337 -26.15 5.50 -14.39
C ILE A 337 -27.38 6.19 -13.82
N TYR A 338 -27.37 6.52 -12.53
CA TYR A 338 -28.49 7.14 -11.86
C TYR A 338 -28.06 7.90 -10.61
N SER A 339 -28.80 8.95 -10.28
CA SER A 339 -28.65 9.69 -9.03
C SER A 339 -30.00 10.19 -8.53
N CYS A 340 -30.17 10.21 -7.21
CA CYS A 340 -31.35 10.75 -6.56
C CYS A 340 -31.01 11.52 -5.29
N SER A 341 -31.93 12.41 -4.92
CA SER A 341 -31.89 13.25 -3.72
C SER A 341 -33.32 13.56 -3.28
N SER A 342 -33.49 14.24 -2.15
CA SER A 342 -34.81 14.68 -1.68
C SER A 342 -35.57 15.56 -2.67
N SER A 343 -34.86 16.29 -3.53
CA SER A 343 -35.44 17.17 -4.56
C SER A 343 -35.53 16.54 -5.95
N GLN A 344 -34.93 15.38 -6.18
CA GLN A 344 -34.81 14.81 -7.52
C GLN A 344 -34.85 13.27 -7.52
N ASN A 345 -35.76 12.72 -8.31
CA ASN A 345 -35.91 11.29 -8.58
C ASN A 345 -36.17 10.40 -7.34
N ALA A 346 -36.37 10.97 -6.15
CA ALA A 346 -36.77 10.21 -4.97
C ALA A 346 -37.77 10.97 -4.10
N LYS A 347 -38.61 10.24 -3.38
CA LYS A 347 -39.47 10.76 -2.31
C LYS A 347 -39.08 10.12 -0.99
N ILE A 348 -38.72 10.97 -0.03
CA ILE A 348 -38.19 10.55 1.26
C ILE A 348 -39.28 10.73 2.32
N PHE A 349 -39.57 9.66 3.06
CA PHE A 349 -40.49 9.66 4.19
C PHE A 349 -39.73 9.27 5.45
N HIS A 350 -39.85 10.07 6.49
CA HIS A 350 -39.27 9.79 7.79
C HIS A 350 -40.36 9.28 8.73
N ASP A 351 -40.27 8.01 9.11
CA ASP A 351 -41.10 7.40 10.15
C ASP A 351 -40.36 7.53 11.49
N SER A 352 -40.76 8.55 12.26
CA SER A 352 -40.17 8.85 13.57
C SER A 352 -40.55 7.82 14.64
N GLU A 353 -41.67 7.12 14.50
CA GLU A 353 -42.12 6.12 15.48
C GLU A 353 -41.26 4.85 15.37
N SER A 354 -41.03 4.40 14.15
CA SER A 354 -40.19 3.22 13.88
C SER A 354 -38.70 3.52 13.72
N ASN A 355 -38.31 4.82 13.77
CA ASN A 355 -36.95 5.30 13.53
C ASN A 355 -36.37 4.83 12.18
N ARG A 356 -37.13 5.05 11.10
CA ARG A 356 -36.79 4.60 9.74
C ARG A 356 -36.95 5.72 8.73
N VAL A 357 -36.10 5.74 7.71
CA VAL A 357 -36.30 6.55 6.51
C VAL A 357 -36.59 5.65 5.32
N ILE A 358 -37.72 5.90 4.68
CA ILE A 358 -38.16 5.20 3.47
C ILE A 358 -37.93 6.12 2.28
N ILE A 359 -37.15 5.64 1.31
CA ILE A 359 -36.78 6.39 0.11
C ILE A 359 -37.39 5.68 -1.08
N HIS A 360 -38.47 6.22 -1.63
CA HIS A 360 -39.03 5.74 -2.89
C HIS A 360 -38.23 6.31 -4.05
N ILE A 361 -37.84 5.44 -4.98
CA ILE A 361 -37.01 5.76 -6.12
C ILE A 361 -37.88 5.80 -7.38
N PHE A 362 -37.68 6.83 -8.20
CA PHE A 362 -38.41 7.01 -9.45
C PHE A 362 -37.46 6.99 -10.64
N SER A 363 -37.92 6.42 -11.75
CA SER A 363 -37.21 6.45 -13.04
C SER A 363 -35.76 5.93 -12.97
N CYS A 364 -35.46 4.97 -12.08
CA CYS A 364 -34.18 4.27 -12.11
C CYS A 364 -34.17 3.31 -13.30
N PRO A 365 -33.13 3.34 -14.15
CA PRO A 365 -32.99 2.37 -15.23
C PRO A 365 -32.85 0.94 -14.66
N PRO A 366 -33.18 -0.10 -15.45
CA PRO A 366 -32.93 -1.49 -15.08
C PRO A 366 -31.47 -1.72 -14.71
N LEU A 367 -31.27 -2.42 -13.59
CA LEU A 367 -29.96 -2.73 -13.03
C LEU A 367 -29.63 -4.20 -13.30
N CYS A 368 -28.38 -4.49 -13.67
CA CYS A 368 -27.88 -5.84 -13.88
C CYS A 368 -26.41 -5.95 -13.47
N ASP A 369 -25.91 -7.19 -13.35
CA ASP A 369 -24.50 -7.49 -13.05
C ASP A 369 -24.00 -6.85 -11.73
N ASP A 370 -22.78 -6.32 -11.74
CA ASP A 370 -22.14 -5.67 -10.61
C ASP A 370 -22.62 -4.21 -10.43
N VAL A 371 -23.52 -4.00 -9.46
CA VAL A 371 -24.13 -2.68 -9.20
C VAL A 371 -23.60 -2.05 -7.92
N LYS A 372 -22.95 -0.90 -8.04
CA LYS A 372 -22.47 -0.13 -6.91
C LYS A 372 -23.40 1.03 -6.55
N MET A 373 -23.92 1.04 -5.34
CA MET A 373 -24.68 2.18 -4.81
C MET A 373 -23.77 3.04 -3.93
N GLN A 374 -24.00 4.33 -3.84
CA GLN A 374 -23.22 5.22 -2.98
C GLN A 374 -24.14 6.26 -2.39
N PHE A 375 -24.20 6.31 -1.07
CA PHE A 375 -24.88 7.38 -0.37
C PHE A 375 -23.88 8.46 0.01
N PHE A 376 -24.32 9.72 0.03
CA PHE A 376 -23.58 10.88 0.50
C PHE A 376 -24.51 11.72 1.38
N LEU A 377 -23.95 12.31 2.44
CA LEU A 377 -24.65 13.30 3.28
C LEU A 377 -24.03 14.68 3.03
N SER A 378 -24.78 15.74 3.30
CA SER A 378 -24.28 17.12 3.25
C SER A 378 -23.19 17.39 4.31
N SER A 379 -23.01 16.50 5.30
CA SER A 379 -21.81 16.39 6.13
C SER A 379 -20.97 15.16 5.73
N PRO A 380 -19.64 15.19 5.83
CA PRO A 380 -18.77 14.44 4.92
C PRO A 380 -18.55 12.97 5.27
N PHE A 381 -19.56 12.11 5.48
CA PHE A 381 -19.27 10.74 5.96
C PHE A 381 -20.08 9.54 5.45
N LEU A 382 -20.67 9.60 4.26
CA LEU A 382 -21.09 8.38 3.53
C LEU A 382 -20.42 8.34 2.15
N LYS A 383 -19.74 7.22 1.84
CA LYS A 383 -19.51 6.79 0.44
C LYS A 383 -19.46 5.26 0.43
N LYS A 384 -20.16 4.66 -0.54
CA LYS A 384 -20.20 3.23 -0.93
C LYS A 384 -21.17 2.36 -0.14
N LEU A 385 -22.14 1.80 -0.85
CA LEU A 385 -23.01 0.71 -0.47
C LEU A 385 -23.19 -0.22 -1.66
N TYR A 386 -23.00 -1.51 -1.42
CA TYR A 386 -23.44 -2.60 -2.29
C TYR A 386 -22.69 -2.79 -3.62
N GLN A 387 -22.58 -4.06 -3.98
CA GLN A 387 -22.15 -4.67 -5.23
C GLN A 387 -22.68 -6.12 -5.15
N GLY A 388 -23.53 -6.53 -6.09
CA GLY A 388 -24.23 -7.84 -6.15
C GLY A 388 -25.67 -7.74 -6.67
N CYS A 389 -26.31 -8.89 -6.96
CA CYS A 389 -27.73 -9.00 -7.32
C CYS A 389 -28.48 -9.79 -6.23
N PRO A 390 -29.51 -9.26 -5.56
CA PRO A 390 -30.22 -9.95 -4.48
C PRO A 390 -31.60 -10.52 -4.92
N PRO A 391 -32.32 -11.25 -4.03
CA PRO A 391 -33.74 -11.56 -4.22
C PRO A 391 -34.59 -10.27 -4.29
N ALA A 392 -35.92 -10.39 -4.40
CA ALA A 392 -36.87 -9.27 -4.49
C ALA A 392 -36.63 -8.14 -3.46
N TRP A 393 -35.96 -8.46 -2.35
CA TRP A 393 -35.39 -7.48 -1.42
C TRP A 393 -34.06 -7.97 -0.84
N LEU A 394 -33.23 -7.04 -0.36
CA LEU A 394 -31.95 -7.29 0.30
C LEU A 394 -31.88 -6.54 1.61
N TYR A 395 -31.41 -7.18 2.68
CA TYR A 395 -31.14 -6.55 3.97
C TYR A 395 -29.64 -6.56 4.29
N LEU A 396 -29.06 -5.38 4.52
CA LEU A 396 -27.65 -5.20 4.83
C LEU A 396 -27.47 -4.54 6.21
N PRO A 397 -27.07 -5.28 7.25
CA PRO A 397 -26.76 -4.70 8.56
C PRO A 397 -25.48 -3.84 8.51
N ARG A 398 -25.30 -2.96 9.51
CA ARG A 398 -24.15 -2.03 9.60
C ARG A 398 -22.79 -2.66 9.34
N ASN A 399 -22.56 -3.87 9.84
CA ASN A 399 -21.30 -4.62 9.69
C ASN A 399 -21.06 -5.14 8.26
N GLU A 400 -22.09 -5.18 7.42
CA GLU A 400 -22.03 -5.53 6.00
C GLU A 400 -21.92 -4.31 5.06
N LEU A 401 -21.87 -3.12 5.65
CA LEU A 401 -21.75 -1.87 4.91
C LEU A 401 -20.30 -1.36 4.92
N ASP A 402 -19.82 -1.03 3.73
CA ASP A 402 -18.48 -0.47 3.55
C ASP A 402 -18.34 0.83 4.36
N LYS A 403 -17.18 1.01 5.00
CA LYS A 403 -16.87 2.05 6.00
C LYS A 403 -17.61 1.96 7.34
N LEU A 404 -18.90 1.59 7.35
CA LEU A 404 -19.74 1.54 8.56
C LEU A 404 -19.39 0.34 9.47
N HIS A 405 -18.84 -0.72 8.91
CA HIS A 405 -18.24 -1.83 9.67
C HIS A 405 -17.05 -1.42 10.56
N LYS A 406 -16.45 -0.24 10.37
CA LYS A 406 -15.26 0.19 11.13
C LYS A 406 -15.67 0.83 12.47
N PRO A 407 -14.99 0.53 13.59
CA PRO A 407 -15.32 1.07 14.92
C PRO A 407 -15.48 2.60 15.01
N LYS A 408 -14.71 3.35 14.20
CA LYS A 408 -14.81 4.81 14.11
C LYS A 408 -16.19 5.33 13.71
N ALA A 409 -17.00 4.51 13.02
CA ALA A 409 -18.33 4.87 12.56
C ALA A 409 -19.40 4.57 13.61
N TRP A 410 -19.11 3.73 14.62
CA TRP A 410 -20.11 3.21 15.56
C TRP A 410 -20.65 4.23 16.56
N LYS A 411 -19.98 5.39 16.68
CA LYS A 411 -20.51 6.53 17.45
C LYS A 411 -21.73 7.18 16.77
N ILE A 412 -21.81 7.07 15.44
CA ILE A 412 -22.86 7.71 14.62
C ILE A 412 -23.90 6.64 14.22
N TYR A 413 -23.43 5.52 13.71
CA TYR A 413 -24.28 4.43 13.22
C TYR A 413 -24.35 3.34 14.29
N GLN A 414 -25.50 3.22 14.96
CA GLN A 414 -25.73 2.28 16.05
C GLN A 414 -25.76 0.81 15.57
N PRO A 415 -25.64 -0.19 16.45
CA PRO A 415 -25.58 -1.61 16.06
C PRO A 415 -26.76 -2.12 15.22
N ASP A 416 -27.92 -1.53 15.41
CA ASP A 416 -29.18 -1.79 14.72
C ASP A 416 -29.33 -1.03 13.40
N PHE A 417 -28.39 -0.15 13.03
CA PHE A 417 -28.37 0.50 11.72
C PHE A 417 -28.30 -0.56 10.61
N ALA A 418 -29.22 -0.45 9.65
CA ALA A 418 -29.28 -1.35 8.50
C ALA A 418 -29.86 -0.62 7.29
N VAL A 419 -29.58 -1.16 6.11
CA VAL A 419 -30.17 -0.70 4.85
C VAL A 419 -30.84 -1.88 4.19
N GLU A 420 -32.12 -1.72 3.89
CA GLU A 420 -32.91 -2.65 3.12
C GLU A 420 -33.21 -2.07 1.74
N ILE A 421 -33.13 -2.90 0.71
CA ILE A 421 -33.23 -2.50 -0.69
C ILE A 421 -34.28 -3.36 -1.36
N TYR A 422 -35.22 -2.75 -2.06
CA TYR A 422 -36.30 -3.45 -2.77
C TYR A 422 -36.17 -3.32 -4.27
N PHE A 423 -36.35 -4.44 -4.95
CA PHE A 423 -36.31 -4.55 -6.39
C PHE A 423 -37.61 -5.17 -6.92
N GLU A 424 -37.93 -4.86 -8.18
CA GLU A 424 -38.94 -5.56 -8.98
C GLU A 424 -38.23 -6.19 -10.18
N GLU A 425 -38.58 -7.41 -10.57
CA GLU A 425 -38.07 -8.07 -11.78
C GLU A 425 -38.69 -7.48 -13.05
#